data_AF-A0A444WGJ6-F1
#
_entry.id   AF-A0A444WGJ6-F1
#
_cell.length_a   1.000
_cell.length_b   1.000
_cell.length_c   1.000
_cell.angle_alpha   90.00
_cell.angle_beta   90.00
_cell.angle_gamma   90.00
#
_symmetry.space_group_name_H-M   'P 1'
#
loop_
_entity.id
_entity.type
_entity.pdbx_description
1 polymer ?
#
loop_
_entity_poly.entity_id
_entity_poly.type
_entity_poly.pdbx_seq_one_letter_code
_entity_poly.pdbx_strand_id
1 'polypeptide(L)' 'MKKLFYVTGFFAFFLIGNGILFKIMHWPSASIQLCMGVLLLNLGYLPAYFYNKYKANA' A
#
# COMPACT_ATOMS: atom_id res chain seq x y z
N MET A 1 -0.53 -1.23 -17.97
CA MET A 1 -0.53 -0.53 -16.66
C MET A 1 -1.51 -1.10 -15.63
N LYS A 2 -2.57 -1.83 -16.02
CA LYS A 2 -3.52 -2.45 -15.07
C LYS A 2 -2.87 -3.44 -14.10
N LYS A 3 -1.92 -4.28 -14.55
CA LYS A 3 -1.21 -5.26 -13.70
C LYS A 3 -0.41 -4.60 -12.55
N LEU A 4 0.32 -3.52 -12.83
CA LEU A 4 1.06 -2.78 -11.79
C LEU A 4 0.11 -2.25 -10.72
N PHE A 5 -1.05 -1.75 -11.13
CA PHE A 5 -2.09 -1.27 -10.24
C PHE A 5 -2.57 -2.35 -9.25
N TYR A 6 -2.93 -3.52 -9.77
CA TYR A 6 -3.37 -4.66 -8.96
C TYR A 6 -2.26 -5.16 -8.03
N VAL A 7 -1.02 -5.23 -8.52
CA VAL A 7 0.13 -5.68 -7.71
C VAL A 7 0.42 -4.69 -6.59
N THR A 8 0.43 -3.38 -6.87
CA THR A 8 0.64 -2.36 -5.82
C THR A 8 -0.48 -2.33 -4.78
N GLY A 9 -1.74 -2.50 -5.20
CA GLY A 9 -2.87 -2.57 -4.28
C GLY A 9 -2.83 -3.82 -3.40
N PHE A 10 -2.51 -4.98 -3.99
CA PHE A 10 -2.36 -6.23 -3.25
C PHE A 10 -1.23 -6.16 -2.22
N PHE A 11 -0.04 -5.69 -2.62
CA PHE A 11 1.09 -5.54 -1.70
C PHE A 11 0.79 -4.54 -0.58
N ALA A 12 0.13 -3.42 -0.88
CA ALA A 12 -0.24 -2.44 0.13
C ALA A 12 -1.21 -3.03 1.17
N PHE A 13 -2.26 -3.73 0.72
CA PHE A 13 -3.22 -4.39 1.62
C PHE A 13 -2.55 -5.49 2.44
N PHE A 14 -1.67 -6.27 1.81
CA PHE A 14 -0.92 -7.33 2.49
C PHE A 14 0.01 -6.77 3.57
N LEU A 15 0.76 -5.70 3.30
CA LEU A 15 1.62 -5.06 4.29
C LEU A 15 0.82 -4.49 5.47
N ILE A 16 -0.33 -3.87 5.21
CA ILE A 16 -1.17 -3.29 6.26
C ILE A 16 -1.81 -4.38 7.10
N GLY A 17 -2.39 -5.41 6.46
CA GLY A 17 -2.96 -6.56 7.15
C GLY A 17 -1.94 -7.25 8.04
N ASN A 18 -0.73 -7.49 7.50
CA ASN A 18 0.36 -8.07 8.27
C ASN A 18 0.81 -7.13 9.41
N GLY A 19 0.95 -5.83 9.15
CA GLY A 19 1.28 -4.83 10.18
C GLY A 19 0.26 -4.76 11.33
N ILE A 20 -1.03 -4.95 11.05
CA ILE A 20 -2.08 -5.05 12.08
C ILE A 20 -1.91 -6.33 12.92
N LEU A 21 -1.63 -7.47 12.29
CA LEU A 21 -1.34 -8.72 13.01
C LEU A 21 -0.13 -8.58 13.95
N PHE A 22 0.96 -7.99 13.46
CA PHE A 22 2.15 -7.73 14.28
C PHE A 22 1.83 -6.81 15.48
N LYS A 23 0.90 -5.85 15.30
CA LYS A 23 0.44 -4.96 16.37
C LYS A 23 -0.37 -5.72 17.42
N ILE A 24 -1.24 -6.65 17.00
CA ILE A 24 -2.00 -7.52 17.91
C ILE A 24 -1.05 -8.43 18.69
N MET A 25 -0.05 -9.01 18.02
CA MET A 25 0.95 -9.89 18.64
C MET A 25 1.98 -9.16 19.51
N HIS A 26 1.89 -7.82 19.65
CA HIS A 26 2.82 -6.98 20.42
C HIS A 26 4.29 -7.12 19.99
N TRP A 27 4.52 -7.61 18.77
CA TRP A 27 5.88 -7.81 18.29
C TRP A 27 6.58 -6.46 18.09
N PRO A 28 7.86 -6.36 18.51
CA PRO A 28 8.66 -5.18 18.22
C PRO A 28 8.73 -5.02 16.70
N SER A 29 8.69 -3.77 16.22
CA SER A 29 8.59 -3.36 14.80
C SER A 29 7.19 -3.24 14.17
N ALA A 30 6.10 -3.56 14.89
CA ALA A 30 4.73 -3.40 14.34
C ALA A 30 4.43 -1.98 13.84
N SER A 31 4.88 -0.96 14.58
CA SER A 31 4.68 0.46 14.25
C SER A 31 5.41 0.88 12.98
N ILE A 32 6.63 0.36 12.77
CA ILE A 32 7.47 0.67 11.60
C ILE A 32 6.87 0.03 10.35
N GLN A 33 6.39 -1.21 10.46
CA GLN A 33 5.77 -1.93 9.37
C GLN A 33 4.43 -1.30 8.95
N LEU A 34 3.64 -0.82 9.92
CA LEU A 34 2.44 -0.04 9.64
C LEU A 34 2.76 1.30 8.95
N CYS A 35 3.76 2.05 9.43
CA CYS A 35 4.20 3.29 8.79
C CYS A 35 4.65 3.04 7.34
N MET A 36 5.44 1.98 7.09
CA MET A 36 5.84 1.60 5.73
C MET A 36 4.63 1.24 4.85
N GLY A 37 3.65 0.51 5.37
CA GLY A 37 2.42 0.17 4.64
C GLY A 37 1.61 1.40 4.25
N VAL A 38 1.46 2.37 5.15
CA VAL A 38 0.77 3.65 4.89
C VAL A 38 1.54 4.52 3.88
N LEU A 39 2.87 4.54 3.97
CA LEU A 39 3.74 5.20 2.99
C LEU A 39 3.60 4.59 1.60
N LEU A 40 3.55 3.25 1.49
CA LEU A 40 3.36 2.54 0.23
C LEU A 40 1.98 2.81 -0.40
N LEU A 41 0.93 2.94 0.41
CA LEU A 41 -0.38 3.39 -0.09
C LEU A 41 -0.32 4.81 -0.65
N ASN A 42 0.29 5.74 0.08
CA ASN A 42 0.33 7.15 -0.31
C ASN A 42 1.29 7.43 -1.48
N LEU A 43 2.46 6.80 -1.52
CA LEU A 43 3.49 7.07 -2.54
C LEU A 43 3.52 6.05 -3.67
N GLY A 44 2.91 4.87 -3.49
CA GLY A 44 2.82 3.85 -4.54
C GLY A 44 1.45 3.86 -5.22
N TYR A 45 0.42 3.52 -4.45
CA TYR A 45 -0.93 3.33 -4.99
C TYR A 45 -1.59 4.63 -5.42
N LEU A 46 -1.46 5.70 -4.63
CA LEU A 46 -2.10 6.99 -4.93
C LEU A 46 -1.58 7.66 -6.22
N PRO A 47 -0.27 7.81 -6.47
CA PRO A 47 0.21 8.37 -7.74
C PRO A 47 -0.08 7.44 -8.91
N ALA A 48 -0.05 6.12 -8.72
CA ALA A 48 -0.50 5.19 -9.76
C ALA A 48 -1.98 5.46 -10.11
N TYR A 49 -2.85 5.68 -9.12
CA TYR A 49 -4.27 6.02 -9.29
C TYR A 49 -4.45 7.30 -10.06
N PHE A 50 -3.80 8.38 -9.63
CA PHE A 50 -3.88 9.67 -10.32
C PHE A 50 -3.36 9.57 -11.75
N TYR A 51 -2.23 8.90 -11.99
CA TYR A 51 -1.65 8.74 -13.32
C TYR A 51 -2.57 7.95 -14.25
N ASN A 52 -3.19 6.87 -13.76
CA ASN A 52 -4.12 6.08 -14.55
C ASN A 52 -5.41 6.87 -14.85
N LYS A 53 -5.86 7.73 -13.92
CA LYS A 53 -7.05 8.58 -14.11
C LYS A 53 -6.77 9.76 -15.05
N TYR A 54 -5.57 10.32 -15.01
CA TYR A 54 -5.13 11.37 -15.93
C TYR A 54 -5.00 10.84 -17.36
N LYS A 55 -4.40 9.66 -17.53
CA LYS A 55 -4.26 9.01 -18.84
C LYS A 55 -5.57 8.41 -19.37
N ALA A 56 -6.55 8.16 -18.52
CA ALA A 56 -7.88 7.71 -18.96
C ALA A 56 -8.79 8.86 -19.40
N ASN A 57 -8.45 10.11 -19.05
CA ASN A 57 -9.22 11.32 -19.36
C ASN A 57 -8.51 12.24 -20.39
N ALA A 58 -7.41 11.78 -21.01
CA ALA A 58 -6.71 12.44 -22.11
C ALA A 58 -6.67 11.49 -23.31
#